data_AF-A0A922Z7X1-F1
#
_entry.id   AF-A0A922Z7X1-F1
#
_cell.length_a   1.000
_cell.length_b   1.000
_cell.length_c   1.000
_cell.angle_alpha   90.00
_cell.angle_beta   90.00
_cell.angle_gamma   90.00
#
_symmetry.space_group_name_H-M   'P 1'
#
loop_
_entity.id
_entity.type
_entity.pdbx_description
1 polymer ?
#
loop_
_entity_poly.entity_id
_entity_poly.type
_entity_poly.pdbx_seq_one_letter_code
_entity_poly.pdbx_strand_id
1 'polypeptide(L)'
;MDTYRKEARLTIGFFILYLLAAHTAPWALIFGTNNAVRILGFPLHYFMAIFLGWFGVLAVSIWWNIAADRLDEEIAASGPARPEAGPAMSAPMTEGDRT
;
A
#
# COMPACT_ATOMS: atom_id res chain seq x y z
N MET A 1 18.48 10.09 12.75
CA MET A 1 18.66 8.62 12.77
C MET A 1 17.38 7.88 13.15
N ASP A 2 16.64 8.33 14.17
CA ASP A 2 15.39 7.67 14.57
C ASP A 2 14.30 7.76 13.48
N THR A 3 14.14 8.91 12.82
CA THR A 3 13.12 9.11 11.78
C THR A 3 13.29 8.20 10.57
N TYR A 4 14.53 7.96 10.12
CA TYR A 4 14.79 7.01 9.03
C TYR A 4 14.45 5.56 9.43
N ARG A 5 14.70 5.19 10.69
CA ARG A 5 14.30 3.88 11.21
C ARG A 5 12.77 3.78 11.33
N LYS A 6 12.07 4.86 11.69
CA LYS A 6 10.61 4.93 11.67
C LYS A 6 10.06 4.74 10.25
N GLU A 7 10.61 5.45 9.27
CA GLU A 7 10.24 5.31 7.84
C GLU A 7 10.38 3.87 7.37
N ALA A 8 11.55 3.25 7.59
CA ALA A 8 11.77 1.85 7.21
C ALA A 8 10.78 0.88 7.90
N ARG A 9 10.51 1.07 9.19
CA ARG A 9 9.54 0.24 9.93
C ARG A 9 8.13 0.41 9.41
N LEU A 10 7.74 1.65 9.08
CA LEU A 10 6.43 1.94 8.51
C LEU A 10 6.32 1.21 7.16
N THR A 11 7.29 1.38 6.26
CA THR A 11 7.29 0.77 4.92
C THR A 11 7.22 -0.75 4.97
N ILE A 12 8.01 -1.38 5.84
CA ILE A 12 7.96 -2.83 6.04
C ILE A 12 6.58 -3.26 6.58
N GLY A 13 6.03 -2.51 7.53
CA GLY A 13 4.69 -2.76 8.06
C GLY A 13 3.62 -2.70 6.97
N PHE A 14 3.63 -1.67 6.14
CA PHE A 14 2.72 -1.55 5.00
C PHE A 14 2.90 -2.68 4.01
N PHE A 15 4.13 -3.02 3.62
CA PHE A 15 4.38 -4.14 2.71
C PHE A 15 3.79 -5.45 3.23
N ILE A 16 3.99 -5.77 4.52
CA ILE A 16 3.43 -6.98 5.13
C ILE A 16 1.90 -6.94 5.12
N LEU A 17 1.30 -5.83 5.58
CA LEU A 17 -0.15 -5.68 5.62
C LEU A 17 -0.77 -5.74 4.22
N TYR A 18 -0.11 -5.14 3.23
CA TYR A 18 -0.55 -5.15 1.85
C TYR A 18 -0.45 -6.56 1.24
N LEU A 19 0.63 -7.31 1.51
CA LEU A 19 0.76 -8.71 1.11
C LEU A 19 -0.39 -9.54 1.67
N LEU A 20 -0.65 -9.41 2.97
CA LEU A 20 -1.72 -10.11 3.66
C LEU A 20 -3.10 -9.72 3.09
N ALA A 21 -3.33 -8.45 2.77
CA ALA A 21 -4.61 -8.01 2.23
C ALA A 21 -4.81 -8.41 0.75
N ALA A 22 -3.80 -8.18 -0.08
CA ALA A 22 -3.91 -8.35 -1.54
C ALA A 22 -3.80 -9.81 -1.99
N HIS A 23 -3.01 -10.64 -1.30
CA HIS A 23 -2.81 -12.03 -1.70
C HIS A 23 -3.81 -12.92 -0.96
N THR A 24 -4.96 -13.13 -1.59
CA THR A 24 -6.10 -13.83 -0.99
C THR A 24 -6.00 -15.37 -1.09
N ALA A 25 -5.13 -15.89 -1.96
CA ALA A 25 -4.95 -17.33 -2.18
C ALA A 25 -4.43 -18.09 -0.94
N PRO A 26 -3.40 -17.63 -0.20
CA PRO A 26 -3.00 -18.25 1.06
C PRO A 26 -4.15 -18.39 2.06
N TRP A 27 -5.00 -17.37 2.17
CA TRP A 27 -6.16 -17.41 3.07
C TRP A 27 -7.19 -18.44 2.64
N ALA A 28 -7.44 -18.56 1.34
CA ALA A 28 -8.33 -19.59 0.80
C ALA A 28 -7.82 -21.02 1.09
N LEU A 29 -6.51 -21.23 1.10
CA LEU A 29 -5.91 -22.52 1.48
C LEU A 29 -6.05 -22.80 2.98
N ILE A 30 -5.84 -21.79 3.83
CA ILE A 30 -5.92 -21.93 5.29
C ILE A 30 -7.37 -22.18 5.75
N PHE A 31 -8.33 -21.41 5.24
CA PHE A 31 -9.75 -21.50 5.65
C PHE A 31 -10.56 -22.48 4.80
N GLY A 32 -9.97 -23.00 3.73
CA GLY A 32 -10.59 -23.98 2.84
C GLY A 32 -11.31 -23.35 1.65
N THR A 33 -11.25 -24.08 0.53
CA THR A 33 -11.91 -23.74 -0.74
C THR A 33 -13.21 -24.51 -0.95
N ASN A 34 -13.67 -25.27 0.05
CA ASN A 34 -14.94 -25.98 -0.07
C ASN A 34 -16.10 -24.97 -0.13
N ASN A 35 -17.15 -25.33 -0.87
CA ASN A 35 -18.33 -24.48 -1.04
C ASN A 35 -19.36 -24.65 0.09
N ALA A 36 -18.99 -25.37 1.17
CA ALA A 36 -19.90 -25.67 2.27
C ALA A 36 -20.10 -24.45 3.18
N VAL A 37 -19.03 -23.69 3.44
CA VAL A 37 -19.12 -22.43 4.19
C VAL A 37 -19.43 -21.29 3.24
N ARG A 38 -20.55 -20.59 3.50
CA ARG A 38 -21.03 -19.49 2.66
C ARG A 38 -21.36 -18.27 3.50
N ILE A 39 -21.04 -17.10 2.98
CA ILE A 39 -21.37 -15.79 3.57
C ILE A 39 -22.15 -15.01 2.52
N LEU A 40 -23.33 -14.51 2.89
CA LEU A 40 -24.24 -13.78 1.98
C LEU A 40 -24.53 -14.54 0.67
N GLY A 41 -24.55 -15.88 0.73
CA GLY A 41 -24.77 -16.72 -0.43
C GLY A 41 -23.51 -17.02 -1.27
N PHE A 42 -22.36 -16.39 -0.99
CA PHE A 42 -21.09 -16.66 -1.67
C PHE A 42 -20.24 -17.66 -0.91
N PRO A 43 -19.51 -18.59 -1.58
CA PRO A 43 -18.50 -19.39 -0.92
C PRO A 43 -17.46 -18.52 -0.19
N LEU A 44 -17.02 -18.98 0.98
CA LEU A 44 -16.17 -18.20 1.89
C LEU A 44 -14.91 -17.64 1.20
N HIS A 45 -14.22 -18.44 0.40
CA HIS A 45 -12.98 -18.02 -0.27
C HIS A 45 -13.20 -16.89 -1.28
N TYR A 46 -14.34 -16.84 -1.98
CA TYR A 46 -14.68 -15.71 -2.84
C TYR A 46 -15.05 -14.47 -2.04
N PHE A 47 -15.81 -14.66 -0.95
CA PHE A 47 -16.14 -13.54 -0.05
C PHE A 47 -14.86 -12.91 0.53
N MET A 48 -13.92 -13.72 1.00
CA MET A 48 -12.62 -13.25 1.48
C MET A 48 -11.83 -12.56 0.38
N ALA A 49 -11.81 -13.10 -0.85
CA ALA A 49 -11.09 -12.49 -1.96
C ALA A 49 -11.59 -11.08 -2.26
N ILE A 50 -12.91 -10.89 -2.28
CA ILE A 50 -13.53 -9.58 -2.48
C ILE A 50 -13.27 -8.69 -1.27
N PHE A 51 -13.56 -9.17 -0.06
CA PHE A 51 -13.54 -8.32 1.12
C PHE A 51 -12.12 -7.90 1.51
N LEU A 52 -11.19 -8.85 1.56
CA LEU A 52 -9.80 -8.60 1.92
C LEU A 52 -9.05 -7.91 0.77
N GLY A 53 -9.28 -8.35 -0.47
CA GLY A 53 -8.61 -7.81 -1.66
C GLY A 53 -9.07 -6.41 -2.06
N TRP A 54 -10.34 -6.05 -1.89
CA TRP A 54 -10.80 -4.68 -2.12
C TRP A 54 -10.76 -3.84 -0.85
N PHE A 55 -11.60 -4.17 0.13
CA PHE A 55 -11.77 -3.32 1.31
C PHE A 55 -10.56 -3.38 2.24
N GLY A 56 -9.93 -4.55 2.37
CA GLY A 56 -8.69 -4.69 3.12
C GLY A 56 -7.56 -3.87 2.52
N VAL A 57 -7.31 -3.99 1.21
CA VAL A 57 -6.31 -3.18 0.50
C VAL A 57 -6.62 -1.69 0.62
N LEU A 58 -7.87 -1.29 0.37
CA LEU A 58 -8.30 0.11 0.51
C LEU A 58 -8.03 0.66 1.91
N ALA A 59 -8.40 -0.10 2.96
CA ALA A 59 -8.18 0.31 4.34
C ALA A 59 -6.68 0.44 4.68
N VAL A 60 -5.85 -0.51 4.24
CA VAL A 60 -4.40 -0.48 4.43
C VAL A 60 -3.79 0.73 3.71
N SER A 61 -4.23 1.03 2.48
CA SER A 61 -3.77 2.19 1.71
C SER A 61 -4.16 3.52 2.35
N ILE A 62 -5.38 3.66 2.86
CA ILE A 62 -5.82 4.86 3.59
C ILE A 62 -4.96 5.05 4.84
N TRP A 63 -4.80 3.99 5.64
CA TRP A 63 -3.98 4.04 6.85
C TRP A 63 -2.53 4.40 6.55
N TRP A 64 -1.96 3.81 5.49
CA TRP A 64 -0.59 4.13 5.05
C TRP A 64 -0.42 5.59 4.70
N ASN A 65 -1.31 6.16 3.87
CA ASN A 65 -1.22 7.57 3.48
C ASN A 65 -1.26 8.48 4.70
N ILE A 66 -2.20 8.26 5.61
CA ILE A 66 -2.29 9.06 6.85
C ILE A 66 -1.01 8.93 7.69
N ALA A 67 -0.43 7.73 7.78
CA ALA A 67 0.78 7.51 8.55
C ALA A 67 2.04 8.10 7.89
N ALA A 68 2.13 8.05 6.55
CA ALA A 68 3.20 8.63 5.77
C ALA A 68 3.17 10.16 5.84
N ASP A 69 2.00 10.78 5.64
CA ASP A 69 1.83 12.23 5.73
C ASP A 69 2.29 12.77 7.10
N ARG A 70 1.91 12.09 8.19
CA ARG A 70 2.35 12.45 9.55
C ARG A 70 3.85 12.29 9.75
N LEU A 71 4.45 11.26 9.14
CA LEU A 71 5.89 11.05 9.24
C LEU A 71 6.67 12.13 8.47
N ASP A 72 6.16 12.56 7.31
CA ASP A 72 6.74 13.66 6.54
C ASP A 72 6.65 14.99 7.30
N GLU A 73 5.53 15.25 8.00
CA GLU A 73 5.40 16.39 8.92
C GLU A 73 6.43 16.34 10.06
N GLU A 74 6.62 15.16 10.69
CA GLU A 74 7.65 14.96 11.73
C GLU A 74 9.07 15.24 11.19
N ILE A 75 9.37 14.80 9.97
CA ILE A 75 10.66 15.04 9.31
C ILE A 75 10.86 16.53 9.08
N ALA A 76 9.87 17.22 8.48
CA ALA A 76 9.93 18.64 8.17
C ALA A 76 10.14 19.50 9.43
N ALA A 77 9.46 19.16 10.53
CA ALA A 77 9.58 19.85 11.81
C ALA A 77 10.98 19.69 12.46
N SER A 78 11.75 18.66 12.09
CA SER A 78 13.07 18.37 12.67
C SER A 78 14.26 19.09 11.99
N GLY A 79 14.05 19.72 10.81
CA GLY A 79 14.99 20.61 10.10
C GLY A 79 16.23 19.95 9.45
N PRO A 80 16.98 20.65 8.55
CA PRO A 80 16.48 21.52 7.50
C PRO A 80 15.81 20.70 6.37
N ALA A 81 14.88 21.33 5.66
CA ALA A 81 14.07 20.74 4.60
C ALA A 81 14.90 19.92 3.61
N ARG A 82 14.37 18.74 3.25
CA ARG A 82 14.79 18.02 2.04
C ARG A 82 14.79 19.05 0.90
N PRO A 83 15.83 19.14 0.04
CA PRO A 83 15.70 19.90 -1.19
C PRO A 83 14.48 19.32 -1.89
N GLU A 84 13.43 20.13 -2.02
CA GLU A 84 12.22 19.84 -2.78
C GLU A 84 12.67 19.06 -4.02
N ALA A 85 12.20 17.83 -4.17
CA ALA A 85 12.39 17.12 -5.41
C ALA A 85 11.64 17.95 -6.45
N GLY A 86 12.38 18.81 -7.16
CA GLY A 86 11.83 19.73 -8.14
C GLY A 86 10.92 18.99 -9.10
N PRO A 87 9.93 19.68 -9.69
CA PRO A 87 8.90 19.06 -10.52
C PRO A 87 9.58 18.10 -11.49
N ALA A 88 9.13 16.85 -11.49
CA ALA A 88 9.71 15.75 -12.25
C ALA A 88 10.19 16.29 -13.59
N MET A 89 11.52 16.34 -13.75
CA MET A 89 12.14 16.94 -14.92
C MET A 89 11.52 16.27 -16.14
N SER A 90 10.62 16.97 -16.82
CA SER A 90 10.02 16.50 -18.05
C SER A 90 11.18 16.14 -18.95
N ALA A 91 11.26 14.86 -19.34
CA ALA A 91 12.33 14.35 -20.18
C ALA A 91 12.56 15.34 -21.32
N PRO A 92 13.82 15.72 -21.62
CA PRO A 92 14.07 16.61 -22.74
C PRO A 92 13.44 15.98 -23.99
N MET A 93 12.49 16.68 -24.61
CA MET A 93 11.97 16.29 -25.91
C MET A 93 13.18 16.20 -26.83
N THR A 94 13.52 14.99 -27.26
CA THR A 94 14.56 14.80 -28.26
C THR A 94 14.07 15.45 -29.55
N GLU A 95 14.97 16.17 -30.22
CA GLU A 95 14.73 16.94 -31.44
C GLU A 95 14.35 16.09 -32.69
N GLY A 96 13.80 14.88 -32.48
CA GLY A 96 13.32 13.98 -33.52
C GLY A 96 11.81 14.01 -33.75
N ASP A 97 11.02 14.74 -32.94
CA ASP A 97 9.55 14.77 -33.05
C ASP A 97 9.04 15.99 -33.85
N ARG A 98 9.75 16.32 -34.94
CA ARG A 98 9.33 17.32 -35.92
C ARG A 98 9.61 16.85 -37.34
N THR A 99 9.00 15.74 -37.75
CA THR A 99 8.69 15.47 -39.16
C THR A 99 7.43 14.64 -39.26
#